data_AF-A0A4R3MND8-F1
#
_entry.id   AF-A0A4R3MND8-F1
#
_cell.length_a   1.000
_cell.length_b   1.000
_cell.length_c   1.000
_cell.angle_alpha   90.00
_cell.angle_beta   90.00
_cell.angle_gamma   90.00
#
_symmetry.space_group_name_H-M   'P 1'
#
loop_
_entity.id
_entity.type
_entity.pdbx_description
1 polymer ?
#
loop_
_entity_poly.entity_id
_entity_poly.type
_entity_poly.pdbx_seq_one_letter_code
_entity_poly.pdbx_strand_id
1 'polypeptide(L)' 'MKRDPIEETKEFKEVVKKIQPQLDIINSQLDEQGYRMGRCHIYWAKKKELLKQEGINWHTPAECNPYTIFD' A
#
# COMPACT_ATOMS: atom_id res chain seq x y z
N MET A 1 -12.32 0.71 10.51
CA MET A 1 -10.85 0.82 10.48
C MET A 1 -10.48 2.24 10.09
N LYS A 2 -9.51 2.87 10.76
CA LYS A 2 -9.01 4.20 10.40
C LYS A 2 -8.22 4.12 9.09
N ARG A 3 -8.43 5.07 8.20
CA ARG A 3 -7.65 5.23 6.96
C ARG A 3 -6.84 6.51 7.05
N ASP A 4 -5.75 6.57 6.30
CA ASP A 4 -4.98 7.80 6.19
C ASP A 4 -5.83 8.87 5.49
N PRO A 5 -6.04 10.06 6.09
CA PRO A 5 -6.82 11.13 5.48
C PRO A 5 -6.35 11.54 4.08
N ILE A 6 -5.06 11.36 3.75
CA ILE A 6 -4.55 11.72 2.42
C ILE A 6 -5.18 10.87 1.31
N GLU A 7 -5.70 9.68 1.63
CA GLU A 7 -6.32 8.78 0.65
C GLU A 7 -7.54 9.41 -0.05
N GLU A 8 -8.15 10.43 0.57
CA GLU A 8 -9.27 11.15 0.00
C GLU A 8 -8.88 12.28 -0.95
N THR A 9 -7.61 12.69 -0.93
CA THR A 9 -7.10 13.78 -1.77
C THR A 9 -7.08 13.37 -3.25
N LYS A 10 -7.24 14.37 -4.13
CA LYS A 10 -7.15 14.16 -5.58
C LYS A 10 -5.75 13.71 -5.99
N GLU A 11 -4.73 14.34 -5.42
CA GLU A 11 -3.32 14.02 -5.67
C GLU A 11 -3.00 12.56 -5.38
N PHE A 12 -3.43 12.05 -4.22
CA PHE A 12 -3.27 10.63 -3.89
C PHE A 12 -3.94 9.72 -4.92
N LYS A 13 -5.19 10.03 -5.30
CA LYS A 13 -5.96 9.22 -6.27
C LYS A 13 -5.28 9.20 -7.64
N GLU A 14 -4.72 10.31 -8.09
CA GLU A 14 -3.98 10.42 -9.35
C GLU A 14 -2.66 9.66 -9.32
N VAL A 15 -1.87 9.83 -8.26
CA VAL A 15 -0.60 9.13 -8.08
C VAL A 15 -0.82 7.63 -7.94
N VAL A 16 -1.83 7.19 -7.17
CA VAL A 16 -2.17 5.76 -7.06
C VAL A 16 -2.48 5.18 -8.44
N LYS A 17 -3.27 5.88 -9.25
CA LYS A 17 -3.56 5.44 -10.62
C LYS A 17 -2.28 5.31 -11.47
N LYS A 18 -1.31 6.21 -11.29
CA LYS A 18 0.00 6.16 -11.96
C LYS A 18 0.84 4.95 -11.51
N ILE A 19 0.89 4.65 -10.21
CA ILE A 19 1.71 3.55 -9.66
C ILE A 19 1.02 2.19 -9.68
N GLN A 20 -0.29 2.14 -9.93
CA GLN A 20 -1.09 0.91 -9.91
C GLN A 20 -0.50 -0.23 -10.76
N PRO A 21 0.00 -0.01 -11.99
CA PRO A 21 0.60 -1.09 -12.77
C PRO A 21 1.82 -1.74 -12.08
N GLN A 22 2.61 -0.96 -11.34
CA GLN A 22 3.76 -1.51 -10.58
C GLN A 22 3.28 -2.32 -9.38
N LEU A 23 2.22 -1.86 -8.71
CA LEU A 23 1.59 -2.60 -7.61
C LEU A 23 0.99 -3.92 -8.09
N ASP A 24 0.41 -3.95 -9.29
CA ASP A 24 -0.17 -5.15 -9.88
C ASP A 24 0.93 -6.19 -10.17
N ILE A 25 2.09 -5.76 -10.67
CA ILE A 25 3.26 -6.64 -10.87
C ILE A 25 3.74 -7.21 -9.53
N ILE A 26 3.88 -6.36 -8.50
CA ILE A 26 4.28 -6.80 -7.15
C ILE A 26 3.27 -7.82 -6.60
N ASN A 27 1.97 -7.55 -6.78
CA ASN A 27 0.90 -8.44 -6.32
C ASN A 27 0.99 -9.82 -6.98
N SER A 28 1.20 -9.87 -8.30
CA SER A 28 1.41 -11.13 -9.04
C SER A 28 2.68 -11.86 -8.60
N GLN A 29 3.79 -11.16 -8.38
CA GLN A 29 5.04 -11.76 -7.89
C GLN A 29 4.86 -12.40 -6.51
N LEU A 30 4.13 -11.74 -5.60
CA LEU A 30 3.84 -12.29 -4.28
C LEU A 30 2.98 -13.57 -4.38
N ASP A 31 2.04 -13.61 -5.32
CA ASP A 31 1.21 -14.79 -5.57
C ASP A 31 2.02 -15.95 -6.15
N GLU A 32 2.89 -15.69 -7.12
CA GLU A 32 3.79 -16.68 -7.72
C GLU A 32 4.79 -17.24 -6.70
N GLN A 33 5.29 -16.41 -5.80
CA GLN A 33 6.20 -16.81 -4.72
C GLN A 33 5.50 -17.55 -3.58
N GLY A 34 4.17 -17.67 -3.63
CA GLY A 34 3.39 -18.41 -2.63
C GLY A 34 3.25 -17.71 -1.29
N TYR A 35 3.44 -16.38 -1.22
CA TYR A 35 3.17 -15.64 0.01
C TYR A 35 1.69 -15.76 0.37
N ARG A 36 1.41 -16.12 1.62
CA ARG A 36 0.06 -16.21 2.18
C ARG A 36 -0.05 -15.24 3.35
N MET A 37 0.43 -15.66 4.51
CA MET A 37 0.38 -14.84 5.72
C MET A 37 1.31 -13.63 5.62
N GLY A 38 0.83 -12.48 6.08
CA GLY A 38 1.52 -11.20 6.13
C GLY A 38 1.76 -10.56 4.76
N ARG A 39 1.16 -11.11 3.70
CA ARG A 39 1.30 -10.61 2.31
C ARG A 39 0.83 -9.16 2.22
N CYS A 40 -0.20 -8.78 2.99
CA CYS A 40 -0.69 -7.41 3.01
C CYS A 40 0.40 -6.41 3.45
N HIS A 41 1.25 -6.78 4.41
CA HIS A 41 2.31 -5.91 4.93
C HIS A 41 3.40 -5.68 3.89
N ILE A 42 3.76 -6.71 3.12
CA ILE A 42 4.74 -6.57 2.03
C ILE A 42 4.17 -5.65 0.94
N TYR A 43 2.92 -5.88 0.54
CA TYR A 43 2.25 -5.03 -0.45
C TYR A 43 2.16 -3.58 0.02
N TRP A 44 1.79 -3.33 1.28
CA TRP A 44 1.72 -1.97 1.83
C TRP A 44 3.08 -1.30 1.95
N ALA A 45 4.12 -2.04 2.34
CA ALA A 45 5.48 -1.51 2.38
C ALA A 45 5.90 -1.03 0.98
N LYS A 46 5.65 -1.83 -0.07
CA LYS A 46 5.96 -1.43 -1.46
C LYS A 46 5.10 -0.27 -1.95
N LYS A 47 3.81 -0.26 -1.65
CA LYS A 47 2.94 0.89 -1.95
C LYS A 47 3.44 2.17 -1.29
N LYS A 48 3.86 2.09 -0.02
CA LYS A 48 4.40 3.23 0.71
C LYS A 48 5.73 3.72 0.11
N GLU A 49 6.62 2.83 -0.31
CA GLU A 49 7.86 3.17 -1.02
C GLU A 49 7.57 3.95 -2.32
N LEU A 50 6.66 3.43 -3.17
CA LEU A 50 6.30 4.06 -4.45
C LEU A 50 5.62 5.42 -4.26
N LEU A 51 4.70 5.53 -3.30
CA LEU A 51 4.06 6.81 -2.97
C LEU A 51 5.07 7.84 -2.48
N LYS A 52 6.05 7.42 -1.68
CA LYS A 52 7.10 8.31 -1.17
C LYS A 52 8.00 8.86 -2.29
N GLN A 53 8.26 8.07 -3.34
CA GLN A 53 9.00 8.53 -4.53
C GLN A 53 8.24 9.63 -5.28
N GLU A 54 6.92 9.62 -5.21
CA GLU A 54 6.03 10.62 -5.80
C GLU A 54 5.75 11.79 -4.83
N GLY A 55 6.44 11.86 -3.69
CA GLY A 55 6.29 12.93 -2.70
C GLY A 55 5.14 12.73 -1.72
N ILE A 56 4.42 11.62 -1.78
CA ILE A 56 3.28 11.33 -0.91
C ILE A 56 3.74 10.57 0.33
N ASN A 57 3.55 11.17 1.50
CA ASN A 57 3.80 10.51 2.78
C ASN A 57 2.55 9.79 3.28
N TRP A 58 2.40 8.52 2.90
CA TRP A 58 1.25 7.68 3.25
C TRP A 58 1.53 6.75 4.43
N HIS A 59 0.56 6.65 5.34
CA HIS A 59 0.53 5.70 6.45
C HIS A 59 -0.27 4.46 6.07
N THR A 60 0.33 3.29 6.32
CA THR A 60 -0.29 2.00 6.02
C THR A 60 -1.52 1.75 6.92
N PRO A 61 -2.39 0.81 6.52
CA PRO A 61 -3.52 0.40 7.35
C PRO A 61 -3.10 -0.07 8.76
N ALA A 62 -1.97 -0.80 8.88
CA ALA A 62 -1.41 -1.22 10.17
C ALA A 62 -0.90 -0.03 11.01
N GLU A 63 -0.24 0.96 10.40
CA GLU A 63 0.22 2.17 11.10
C GLU A 63 -0.96 3.03 11.59
N CYS A 64 -2.05 3.10 10.82
CA CYS A 64 -3.27 3.80 11.22
C CYS A 64 -4.04 3.06 12.33
N ASN A 65 -3.80 1.76 12.52
CA ASN A 65 -4.58 0.89 13.40
C ASN A 65 -3.65 -0.07 14.17
N PRO A 66 -2.82 0.44 15.10
CA PRO A 66 -1.75 -0.35 15.74
C PRO A 66 -2.25 -1.52 16.61
N TYR A 67 -3.53 -1.52 16.99
CA TYR A 67 -4.15 -2.57 17.81
C TYR A 67 -4.94 -3.59 16.98
N THR A 68 -4.84 -3.54 15.66
CA THR A 68 -5.51 -4.48 14.76
C THR A 68 -4.48 -5.36 14.08
N ILE A 69 -4.72 -6.68 14.10
CA ILE A 69 -3.87 -7.65 13.41
C ILE A 69 -4.32 -7.73 11.96
N PHE A 70 -3.37 -7.56 11.05
CA PHE A 70 -3.56 -7.71 9.61
C PHE A 70 -2.71 -8.86 9.10
N ASP A 71 -3.21 -9.53 8.07
CA ASP A 71 -2.57 -10.63 7.38
C ASP A 71 -2.83 -10.53 5.86
#